data_AF-A0A6P0S4D0-F1
#
_entry.id   AF-A0A6P0S4D0-F1
#
_cell.length_a   1.000
_cell.length_b   1.000
_cell.length_c   1.000
_cell.angle_alpha   90.00
_cell.angle_beta   90.00
_cell.angle_gamma   90.00
#
_symmetry.space_group_name_H-M   'P 1'
#
loop_
_entity.id
_entity.type
_entity.pdbx_description
1 polymer ?
#
loop_
_entity_poly.entity_id
_entity_poly.type
_entity_poly.pdbx_seq_one_letter_code
_entity_poly.pdbx_strand_id
1 'polypeptide(L)'
;MLHLQAERAKEAEARLAEQKKSAKRQKIFLVAVSTALVTAIGAGLVAFRQWQRAKKVTEEQLIALSQVSLLLAKSNQGFEALLEGIRLRRQLQELRTEKLELKDPISRTLQAVIYQEGFRERNRLIGHDAQVYSVAFSPEGKTIASAGWDNTVRLWNIEDLTLDSLMQEACDWFKDYLKHNAPESDKSLCDDFAQ
;
A
#
# COMPACT_ATOMS: atom_id res chain seq x y z
N MET A 1 50.67 -67.65 -45.27
CA MET A 1 49.42 -67.78 -44.47
C MET A 1 49.55 -67.11 -43.10
N LEU A 2 50.60 -67.38 -42.32
CA LEU A 2 50.80 -66.81 -40.97
C LEU A 2 50.91 -65.27 -40.93
N HIS A 3 51.63 -64.66 -41.87
CA HIS A 3 51.75 -63.19 -41.95
C HIS A 3 50.40 -62.48 -42.13
N LEU A 4 49.51 -63.04 -42.95
CA LEU A 4 48.19 -62.46 -43.23
C LEU A 4 47.26 -62.51 -42.01
N GLN A 5 47.39 -63.54 -41.17
CA GLN A 5 46.62 -63.64 -39.92
C GLN A 5 47.10 -62.62 -38.88
N ALA A 6 48.42 -62.39 -38.77
CA ALA A 6 48.99 -61.39 -37.87
C ALA A 6 48.56 -59.96 -38.25
N GLU A 7 48.53 -59.65 -39.54
CA GLU A 7 48.11 -58.34 -40.05
C GLU A 7 46.62 -58.07 -39.78
N ARG A 8 45.75 -59.07 -40.04
CA ARG A 8 44.33 -59.00 -39.69
C ARG A 8 44.08 -58.88 -38.18
N ALA A 9 44.88 -59.54 -37.34
CA ALA A 9 44.78 -59.42 -35.88
C ALA A 9 45.15 -58.00 -35.41
N LYS A 10 46.22 -57.41 -35.97
CA LYS A 10 46.65 -56.05 -35.66
C LYS A 10 45.60 -55.00 -36.08
N GLU A 11 44.98 -55.18 -37.25
CA GLU A 11 43.88 -54.32 -37.70
C GLU A 11 42.65 -54.44 -36.78
N ALA A 12 42.29 -55.65 -36.35
CA ALA A 12 41.17 -55.88 -35.45
C ALA A 12 41.40 -55.25 -34.06
N GLU A 13 42.62 -55.35 -33.52
CA GLU A 13 43.01 -54.70 -32.26
C GLU A 13 42.99 -53.17 -32.36
N ALA A 14 43.45 -52.60 -33.48
CA ALA A 14 43.38 -51.17 -33.74
C ALA A 14 41.93 -50.66 -33.80
N ARG A 15 41.05 -51.38 -34.51
CA ARG A 15 39.61 -51.09 -34.57
C ARG A 15 38.95 -51.20 -33.18
N LEU A 16 39.31 -52.21 -32.40
CA LEU A 16 38.83 -52.38 -31.03
C LEU A 16 39.29 -51.23 -30.11
N ALA A 17 40.54 -50.78 -30.23
CA ALA A 17 41.07 -49.66 -29.48
C ALA A 17 40.38 -48.33 -29.83
N GLU A 18 40.10 -48.10 -31.11
CA GLU A 18 39.37 -46.93 -31.60
C GLU A 18 37.91 -46.92 -31.11
N GLN A 19 37.23 -48.08 -31.17
CA GLN A 19 35.89 -48.25 -30.61
C GLN A 19 35.85 -48.04 -29.10
N LYS A 20 36.85 -48.52 -28.34
CA LYS A 20 36.95 -48.26 -26.90
C LYS A 20 37.16 -46.77 -26.61
N LYS A 21 37.95 -46.07 -27.43
CA LYS A 21 38.20 -44.63 -27.30
C LYS A 21 36.94 -43.81 -27.59
N SER A 22 36.18 -44.16 -28.64
CA SER A 22 34.91 -43.50 -28.96
C SER A 22 33.83 -43.76 -27.89
N ALA A 23 33.70 -45.01 -27.41
CA ALA A 23 32.78 -45.34 -26.31
C ALA A 23 33.13 -44.63 -24.99
N LYS A 24 34.43 -44.46 -24.68
CA LYS A 24 34.88 -43.68 -23.51
C LYS A 24 34.52 -42.20 -23.66
N ARG A 25 34.72 -41.61 -24.84
CA ARG A 25 34.31 -40.22 -25.14
C ARG A 25 32.80 -40.05 -25.03
N GLN A 26 32.02 -40.98 -25.59
CA GLN A 26 30.56 -40.96 -25.50
C GLN A 26 30.07 -41.04 -24.04
N LYS A 27 30.68 -41.90 -23.21
CA LYS A 27 30.36 -41.99 -21.77
C LYS A 27 30.70 -40.71 -21.02
N ILE A 28 31.89 -40.12 -21.26
CA ILE A 28 32.28 -38.85 -20.64
C ILE A 28 31.32 -37.73 -21.04
N PHE A 29 30.96 -37.66 -22.32
CA PHE A 29 29.98 -36.70 -22.82
C PHE A 29 28.61 -36.87 -22.15
N LEU A 30 28.10 -38.10 -22.03
CA LEU A 30 26.82 -38.38 -21.36
C LEU A 30 26.84 -37.96 -19.88
N VAL A 31 27.93 -38.20 -19.16
CA VAL A 31 28.08 -37.76 -17.75
C VAL A 31 28.15 -36.22 -17.65
N ALA A 32 28.85 -35.56 -18.58
CA ALA A 32 28.92 -34.11 -18.59
C ALA A 32 27.55 -33.47 -18.91
N VAL A 33 26.81 -34.03 -19.86
CA VAL A 33 25.46 -33.56 -20.21
C VAL A 33 24.47 -33.81 -19.08
N SER A 34 24.52 -34.97 -18.42
CA SER A 34 23.60 -35.28 -17.33
C SER A 34 23.84 -34.41 -16.10
N THR A 35 25.10 -34.16 -15.74
CA THR A 35 25.44 -33.24 -14.63
C THR A 35 25.01 -31.81 -14.94
N ALA A 36 25.24 -31.33 -16.17
CA ALA A 36 24.76 -30.01 -16.60
C ALA A 36 23.23 -29.89 -16.57
N LEU A 37 22.51 -30.96 -16.94
CA LEU A 37 21.04 -30.97 -16.89
C LEU A 37 20.53 -30.90 -15.44
N VAL A 38 21.13 -31.67 -14.53
CA VAL A 38 20.74 -31.67 -13.10
C VAL A 38 21.01 -30.32 -12.45
N THR A 39 22.15 -29.69 -12.72
CA THR A 39 22.46 -28.36 -12.17
C THR A 39 21.54 -27.28 -12.73
N ALA A 40 21.21 -27.32 -14.02
CA ALA A 40 20.26 -26.41 -14.64
C ALA A 40 18.85 -26.54 -14.04
N ILE A 41 18.35 -27.77 -13.86
CA ILE A 41 17.05 -28.02 -13.21
C ILE A 41 17.07 -27.54 -11.76
N GLY A 42 18.14 -27.83 -11.01
CA GLY A 42 18.31 -27.39 -9.63
C GLY A 42 18.27 -25.87 -9.50
N ALA A 43 19.02 -25.15 -10.33
CA ALA A 43 19.03 -23.70 -10.36
C ALA A 43 17.64 -23.13 -10.73
N GLY A 44 16.97 -23.75 -11.72
CA GLY A 44 15.60 -23.38 -12.11
C GLY A 44 14.60 -23.54 -10.96
N LEU A 45 14.67 -24.62 -10.19
CA LEU A 45 13.80 -24.83 -9.02
C LEU A 45 14.07 -23.83 -7.90
N VAL A 46 15.34 -23.48 -7.66
CA VAL A 46 15.69 -22.45 -6.66
C VAL A 46 15.17 -21.09 -7.10
N ALA A 47 15.41 -20.69 -8.36
CA ALA A 47 14.91 -19.44 -8.91
C ALA A 47 13.38 -19.37 -8.89
N PHE A 48 12.69 -20.45 -9.26
CA PHE A 48 11.23 -20.53 -9.22
C PHE A 48 10.70 -20.39 -7.79
N ARG A 49 11.32 -21.04 -6.80
CA ARG A 49 10.95 -20.87 -5.38
C ARG A 49 11.17 -19.44 -4.89
N GLN A 50 12.28 -18.81 -5.26
CA GLN A 50 12.56 -17.42 -4.91
C GLN A 50 11.53 -16.48 -5.52
N TRP A 51 11.18 -16.68 -6.80
CA TRP A 51 10.14 -15.93 -7.49
C TRP A 51 8.77 -16.09 -6.83
N GLN A 52 8.40 -17.33 -6.47
CA GLN A 52 7.14 -17.61 -5.76
C GLN A 52 7.08 -16.91 -4.40
N ARG A 53 8.18 -16.87 -3.65
CA ARG A 53 8.26 -16.14 -2.37
C ARG A 53 8.08 -14.64 -2.56
N ALA A 54 8.81 -14.05 -3.51
CA ALA A 54 8.72 -12.61 -3.80
C ALA A 54 7.29 -12.18 -4.14
N LYS A 55 6.56 -13.00 -4.91
CA LYS A 55 5.16 -12.74 -5.28
C LYS A 55 4.20 -12.83 -4.09
N LYS A 56 4.40 -13.78 -3.16
CA LYS A 56 3.53 -13.91 -1.97
C LYS A 56 3.71 -12.76 -0.98
N VAL A 57 4.96 -12.30 -0.78
CA VAL A 57 5.28 -11.24 0.19
C VAL A 57 4.50 -9.95 -0.08
N THR A 58 4.33 -9.56 -1.34
CA THR A 58 3.58 -8.33 -1.67
C THR A 58 2.10 -8.42 -1.31
N GLU A 59 1.49 -9.59 -1.42
CA GLU A 59 0.05 -9.76 -1.14
C GLU A 59 -0.23 -9.78 0.36
N GLU A 60 0.63 -10.46 1.12
CA GLU A 60 0.59 -10.44 2.58
C GLU A 60 0.82 -9.03 3.15
N GLN A 61 1.72 -8.26 2.54
CA GLN A 61 1.96 -6.87 2.94
C GLN A 61 0.70 -5.98 2.82
N LEU A 62 -0.07 -6.10 1.73
CA LEU A 62 -1.32 -5.33 1.59
C LEU A 62 -2.36 -5.74 2.65
N ILE A 63 -2.48 -7.03 2.96
CA ILE A 63 -3.39 -7.51 4.00
C ILE A 63 -2.93 -7.02 5.38
N ALA A 64 -1.63 -7.06 5.67
CA ALA A 64 -1.09 -6.54 6.92
C ALA A 64 -1.34 -5.03 7.06
N LEU A 65 -1.14 -4.25 5.98
CA LEU A 65 -1.43 -2.83 5.96
C LEU A 65 -2.92 -2.54 6.22
N SER A 66 -3.82 -3.37 5.68
CA SER A 66 -5.26 -3.24 5.93
C SER A 66 -5.61 -3.48 7.41
N GLN A 67 -4.93 -4.39 8.09
CA GLN A 67 -5.12 -4.62 9.53
C GLN A 67 -4.60 -3.45 10.37
N VAL A 68 -3.45 -2.88 10.02
CA VAL A 68 -2.91 -1.69 10.69
C VAL A 68 -3.87 -0.51 10.54
N SER A 69 -4.41 -0.27 9.34
CA SER A 69 -5.44 0.74 9.12
C SER A 69 -6.66 0.54 10.05
N LEU A 70 -7.12 -0.69 10.25
CA LEU A 70 -8.20 -0.99 11.18
C LEU A 70 -7.82 -0.72 12.66
N LEU A 71 -6.59 -1.03 13.05
CA LEU A 71 -6.09 -0.72 14.41
C LEU A 71 -6.02 0.80 14.64
N LEU A 72 -5.52 1.56 13.65
CA LEU A 72 -5.48 3.02 13.69
C LEU A 72 -6.89 3.61 13.83
N ALA A 73 -7.87 3.03 13.14
CA ALA A 73 -9.25 3.49 13.19
C ALA A 73 -9.84 3.40 14.62
N LYS A 74 -9.52 2.32 15.33
CA LYS A 74 -9.93 2.11 16.73
C LYS A 74 -9.20 3.01 17.73
N SER A 75 -8.03 3.53 17.38
CA SER A 75 -7.15 4.29 18.28
C SER A 75 -7.34 5.81 18.21
N ASN A 76 -8.53 6.29 17.86
CA ASN A 76 -8.85 7.72 17.68
C ASN A 76 -7.97 8.42 16.60
N GLN A 77 -7.31 7.64 15.74
CA GLN A 77 -6.51 8.09 14.60
C GLN A 77 -7.26 7.81 13.29
N GLY A 78 -8.59 7.99 13.29
CA GLY A 78 -9.46 7.67 12.15
C GLY A 78 -9.07 8.37 10.85
N PHE A 79 -8.47 9.57 10.91
CA PHE A 79 -7.93 10.25 9.73
C PHE A 79 -6.72 9.53 9.13
N GLU A 80 -5.77 9.08 9.95
CA GLU A 80 -4.62 8.30 9.49
C GLU A 80 -5.07 6.95 8.94
N ALA A 81 -6.03 6.31 9.62
CA ALA A 81 -6.65 5.08 9.13
C ALA A 81 -7.26 5.25 7.74
N LEU A 82 -7.96 6.37 7.49
CA LEU A 82 -8.55 6.70 6.19
C LEU A 82 -7.48 6.94 5.12
N LEU A 83 -6.44 7.73 5.45
CA LEU A 83 -5.33 7.95 4.53
C LEU A 83 -4.66 6.63 4.13
N GLU A 84 -4.42 5.75 5.09
CA GLU A 84 -3.89 4.41 4.82
C GLU A 84 -4.85 3.57 3.98
N GLY A 85 -6.16 3.61 4.26
CA GLY A 85 -7.18 2.94 3.45
C GLY A 85 -7.21 3.42 1.99
N ILE A 86 -7.05 4.72 1.76
CA ILE A 86 -6.99 5.32 0.40
C ILE A 86 -5.70 4.90 -0.31
N ARG A 87 -4.54 4.96 0.36
CA ARG A 87 -3.26 4.50 -0.20
C ARG A 87 -3.31 3.02 -0.58
N LEU A 88 -3.88 2.20 0.28
CA LEU A 88 -4.09 0.78 0.06
C LEU A 88 -4.96 0.53 -1.18
N ARG A 89 -6.06 1.28 -1.35
CA ARG A 89 -6.92 1.19 -2.53
C ARG A 89 -6.18 1.56 -3.81
N ARG A 90 -5.34 2.60 -3.77
CA ARG A 90 -4.51 3.03 -4.91
C ARG A 90 -3.48 1.96 -5.29
N GLN A 91 -2.73 1.42 -4.33
CA GLN A 91 -1.76 0.35 -4.58
C GLN A 91 -2.43 -0.89 -5.18
N LEU A 92 -3.62 -1.26 -4.68
CA LEU A 92 -4.40 -2.37 -5.27
C LEU A 92 -4.77 -2.10 -6.74
N GLN A 93 -5.11 -0.87 -7.10
CA GLN A 93 -5.44 -0.48 -8.47
C GLN A 93 -4.22 -0.52 -9.40
N GLU A 94 -3.03 -0.17 -8.89
CA GLU A 94 -1.76 -0.20 -9.64
C GLU A 94 -1.29 -1.63 -9.97
N LEU A 95 -1.71 -2.64 -9.20
CA LEU A 95 -1.34 -4.04 -9.43
C LEU A 95 -1.94 -4.66 -10.71
N ARG A 96 -2.79 -3.94 -11.44
CA ARG A 96 -3.28 -4.23 -12.81
C ARG A 96 -4.09 -5.51 -12.99
N THR A 97 -4.00 -6.46 -12.06
CA THR A 97 -4.83 -7.66 -11.98
C THR A 97 -5.90 -7.43 -10.93
N GLU A 98 -7.16 -7.55 -11.33
CA GLU A 98 -8.29 -7.61 -10.40
C GLU A 98 -8.20 -8.92 -9.61
N LYS A 99 -7.31 -8.97 -8.62
CA LYS A 99 -7.10 -10.15 -7.78
C LYS A 99 -8.25 -10.22 -6.80
N LEU A 100 -9.31 -10.93 -7.20
CA LEU A 100 -10.58 -11.01 -6.48
C LEU A 100 -10.38 -11.44 -5.01
N GLU A 101 -9.41 -12.31 -4.74
CA GLU A 101 -9.04 -12.76 -3.38
C GLU A 101 -8.57 -11.63 -2.46
N LEU A 102 -7.93 -10.58 -2.99
CA LEU A 102 -7.47 -9.42 -2.20
C LEU A 102 -8.53 -8.33 -2.07
N LYS A 103 -9.51 -8.29 -3.00
CA LYS A 103 -10.52 -7.24 -3.07
C LYS A 103 -11.44 -7.27 -1.85
N ASP A 104 -11.85 -8.45 -1.42
CA ASP A 104 -12.78 -8.63 -0.30
C ASP A 104 -12.24 -8.13 1.05
N PRO A 105 -11.07 -8.58 1.54
CA PRO A 105 -10.56 -8.12 2.82
C PRO A 105 -10.26 -6.61 2.81
N ILE A 106 -9.69 -6.09 1.73
CA ILE A 106 -9.37 -4.66 1.59
C ILE A 106 -10.65 -3.81 1.54
N SER A 107 -11.68 -4.25 0.81
CA SER A 107 -12.95 -3.52 0.73
C SER A 107 -13.67 -3.53 2.08
N ARG A 108 -13.63 -4.64 2.84
CA ARG A 108 -14.17 -4.68 4.20
C ARG A 108 -13.42 -3.74 5.14
N THR A 109 -12.09 -3.71 5.10
CA THR A 109 -11.29 -2.75 5.87
C THR A 109 -11.70 -1.32 5.52
N LEU A 110 -11.74 -0.98 4.23
CA LEU A 110 -12.06 0.38 3.80
C LEU A 110 -13.48 0.79 4.23
N GLN A 111 -14.45 -0.13 4.08
CA GLN A 111 -15.82 0.09 4.55
C GLN A 111 -15.87 0.27 6.08
N ALA A 112 -15.10 -0.52 6.83
CA ALA A 112 -15.03 -0.38 8.29
C ALA A 112 -14.44 0.97 8.70
N VAL A 113 -13.34 1.41 8.09
CA VAL A 113 -12.70 2.70 8.37
C VAL A 113 -13.63 3.88 8.04
N ILE A 114 -14.37 3.81 6.94
CA ILE A 114 -15.26 4.91 6.52
C ILE A 114 -16.54 4.96 7.37
N TYR A 115 -17.18 3.81 7.62
CA TYR A 115 -18.56 3.78 8.15
C TYR A 115 -18.69 3.25 9.58
N GLN A 116 -17.73 2.44 10.06
CA GLN A 116 -17.88 1.70 11.33
C GLN A 116 -16.95 2.23 12.43
N GLU A 117 -15.72 2.59 12.08
CA GLU A 117 -14.66 2.90 13.04
C GLU A 117 -14.34 4.41 13.05
N GLY A 118 -15.39 5.21 13.25
CA GLY A 118 -15.28 6.52 13.88
C GLY A 118 -14.42 7.55 13.15
N PHE A 119 -14.62 7.76 11.84
CA PHE A 119 -14.19 9.01 11.23
C PHE A 119 -14.87 10.18 11.96
N ARG A 120 -14.10 10.89 12.77
CA ARG A 120 -14.56 12.09 13.47
C ARG A 120 -14.14 13.29 12.63
N GLU A 121 -15.12 13.96 12.03
CA GLU A 121 -14.94 15.26 11.38
C GLU A 121 -14.24 16.21 12.38
N ARG A 122 -13.08 16.76 12.02
CA ARG A 122 -12.37 17.71 12.90
C ARG A 122 -12.99 19.10 12.82
N ASN A 123 -13.22 19.58 11.59
CA ASN A 123 -13.77 20.90 11.31
C ASN A 123 -14.96 20.74 10.35
N ARG A 124 -16.16 21.08 10.82
CA ARG A 124 -17.37 21.10 9.99
C ARG A 124 -17.64 22.51 9.51
N LEU A 125 -17.61 22.72 8.20
CA LEU A 125 -17.94 23.98 7.56
C LEU A 125 -19.45 24.10 7.43
N ILE A 126 -20.09 24.82 8.36
CA ILE A 126 -21.54 24.97 8.40
C ILE A 126 -21.92 26.27 7.68
N GLY A 127 -22.84 26.18 6.72
CA GLY A 127 -23.40 27.37 6.08
C GLY A 127 -24.15 27.13 4.79
N HIS A 128 -23.87 26.05 4.06
CA HIS A 128 -24.76 25.68 2.94
C HIS A 128 -26.11 25.21 3.46
N ASP A 129 -27.19 25.73 2.88
CA ASP A 129 -28.57 25.41 3.26
C ASP A 129 -29.12 24.20 2.48
N ALA A 130 -28.33 23.67 1.55
CA ALA A 130 -28.64 22.48 0.77
C ALA A 130 -27.37 21.64 0.53
N GLN A 131 -27.51 20.52 -0.20
CA GLN A 131 -26.40 19.62 -0.51
C GLN A 131 -25.25 20.34 -1.22
N VAL A 132 -24.01 20.07 -0.80
CA VAL A 132 -22.80 20.52 -1.50
C VAL A 132 -22.51 19.55 -2.62
N TYR A 133 -22.36 20.04 -3.86
CA TYR A 133 -22.08 19.19 -5.02
C TYR A 133 -20.67 19.38 -5.61
N SER A 134 -19.95 20.42 -5.19
CA SER A 134 -18.58 20.66 -5.65
C SER A 134 -17.75 21.36 -4.57
N VAL A 135 -16.45 21.00 -4.51
CA VAL A 135 -15.45 21.61 -3.64
C VAL A 135 -14.13 21.77 -4.39
N ALA A 136 -13.41 22.87 -4.15
CA ALA A 136 -12.09 23.13 -4.69
C ALA A 136 -11.18 23.75 -3.63
N PHE A 137 -9.91 23.37 -3.64
CA PHE A 137 -8.88 23.99 -2.81
C PHE A 137 -8.13 25.05 -3.61
N SER A 138 -7.76 26.15 -2.98
CA SER A 138 -6.81 27.08 -3.57
C SER A 138 -5.43 26.41 -3.73
N PRO A 139 -4.60 26.80 -4.71
CA PRO A 139 -3.30 26.17 -4.96
C PRO A 139 -2.36 26.14 -3.74
N GLU A 140 -2.43 27.18 -2.91
CA GLU A 140 -1.69 27.31 -1.66
C GLU A 140 -2.33 26.58 -0.48
N GLY A 141 -3.54 26.05 -0.64
CA GLY A 141 -4.24 25.24 0.37
C GLY A 141 -4.83 26.04 1.53
N LYS A 142 -4.95 27.36 1.41
CA LYS A 142 -5.45 28.24 2.48
C LYS A 142 -6.95 28.51 2.38
N THR A 143 -7.53 28.39 1.19
CA THR A 143 -8.95 28.67 0.96
C THR A 143 -9.64 27.46 0.34
N ILE A 144 -10.85 27.15 0.80
CA ILE A 144 -11.74 26.17 0.18
C ILE A 144 -12.90 26.94 -0.46
N ALA A 145 -13.21 26.63 -1.71
CA ALA A 145 -14.45 27.06 -2.36
C ALA A 145 -15.43 25.88 -2.40
N SER A 146 -16.66 26.07 -1.95
CA SER A 146 -17.74 25.07 -2.03
C SER A 146 -18.95 25.62 -2.78
N ALA A 147 -19.59 24.79 -3.60
CA ALA A 147 -20.81 25.12 -4.32
C ALA A 147 -21.96 24.19 -3.90
N GLY A 148 -23.12 24.79 -3.61
CA GLY A 148 -24.28 24.11 -3.05
C GLY A 148 -25.54 24.23 -3.90
N TRP A 149 -26.48 23.30 -3.69
CA TRP A 149 -27.83 23.33 -4.26
C TRP A 149 -28.69 24.50 -3.75
N ASP A 150 -28.16 25.30 -2.81
CA ASP A 150 -28.73 26.56 -2.34
C ASP A 150 -28.43 27.74 -3.29
N ASN A 151 -27.84 27.45 -4.46
CA ASN A 151 -27.43 28.40 -5.48
C ASN A 151 -26.33 29.37 -5.02
N THR A 152 -25.55 29.00 -4.00
CA THR A 152 -24.45 29.81 -3.49
C THR A 152 -23.08 29.15 -3.70
N VAL A 153 -22.05 29.99 -3.77
CA VAL A 153 -20.65 29.59 -3.62
C VAL A 153 -20.13 30.21 -2.34
N ARG A 154 -19.53 29.40 -1.47
CA ARG A 154 -18.92 29.84 -0.21
C ARG A 154 -17.41 29.68 -0.26
N LEU A 155 -16.70 30.67 0.29
CA LEU A 155 -15.26 30.63 0.48
C LEU A 155 -14.97 30.47 1.97
N TRP A 156 -14.09 29.52 2.29
CA TRP A 156 -13.69 29.20 3.66
C TRP A 156 -12.19 29.40 3.77
N ASN A 157 -11.78 30.37 4.58
CA ASN A 157 -10.37 30.53 4.93
C ASN A 157 -10.02 29.53 6.04
N ILE A 158 -9.08 28.63 5.76
CA ILE A 158 -8.67 27.59 6.72
C ILE A 158 -7.84 28.19 7.85
N GLU A 159 -7.13 29.30 7.61
CA GLU A 159 -6.35 29.99 8.66
C GLU A 159 -7.26 30.55 9.76
N ASP A 160 -8.52 30.87 9.42
CA ASP A 160 -9.51 31.39 10.37
C ASP A 160 -10.26 30.26 11.13
N LEU A 161 -9.95 28.98 10.86
CA LEU A 161 -10.60 27.81 11.49
C LEU A 161 -9.72 27.16 12.57
N THR A 162 -8.97 27.97 13.31
CA THR A 162 -8.16 27.51 14.44
C THR A 162 -9.03 27.38 15.70
N LEU A 163 -8.56 26.60 16.69
CA LEU A 163 -9.23 26.55 18.00
C LEU A 163 -9.25 27.95 18.61
N ASP A 164 -8.20 28.74 18.42
CA ASP A 164 -8.06 30.07 18.99
C ASP A 164 -9.10 31.05 18.42
N SER A 165 -9.34 31.04 17.11
CA SER A 165 -10.37 31.90 16.50
C SER A 165 -11.78 31.52 16.96
N LEU A 166 -12.08 30.22 17.09
CA LEU A 166 -13.35 29.74 17.62
C LEU A 166 -13.54 30.09 19.10
N MET A 167 -12.48 29.96 19.91
CA MET A 167 -12.49 30.35 21.31
C MET A 167 -12.65 31.86 21.48
N GLN A 168 -12.02 32.65 20.60
CA GLN A 168 -12.16 34.11 20.58
C GLN A 168 -13.59 34.54 20.23
N GLU A 169 -14.19 33.97 19.18
CA GLU A 169 -15.57 34.26 18.81
C GLU A 169 -16.55 33.86 19.92
N ALA A 170 -16.40 32.67 20.50
CA ALA A 170 -17.20 32.26 21.65
C ALA A 170 -17.04 33.22 22.84
N CYS A 171 -15.81 33.61 23.16
CA CYS A 171 -15.54 34.57 24.22
C CYS A 171 -16.17 35.93 23.98
N ASP A 172 -16.19 36.42 22.73
CA ASP A 172 -16.86 37.67 22.37
C ASP A 172 -18.38 37.61 22.61
N TRP A 173 -19.02 36.49 22.29
CA TRP A 173 -20.44 36.26 22.57
C TRP A 173 -20.74 36.20 24.07
N PHE A 174 -19.90 35.53 24.86
CA PHE A 174 -20.15 35.32 26.28
C PHE A 174 -19.61 36.44 27.19
N LYS A 175 -18.78 37.35 26.67
CA LYS A 175 -18.08 38.38 27.45
C LYS A 175 -19.00 39.19 28.35
N ASP A 176 -20.15 39.60 27.81
CA ASP A 176 -21.11 40.42 28.57
C ASP A 176 -21.83 39.62 29.65
N TYR A 177 -22.18 38.36 29.34
CA TYR A 177 -22.76 37.45 30.31
C TYR A 177 -21.80 37.18 31.46
N LEU A 178 -20.53 36.88 31.17
CA LEU A 178 -19.50 36.60 32.18
C LEU A 178 -19.33 37.78 33.14
N LYS A 179 -19.28 39.01 32.62
CA LYS A 179 -19.13 40.22 33.44
C LYS A 179 -20.27 40.43 34.45
N HIS A 180 -21.50 40.14 34.06
CA HIS A 180 -22.68 40.49 34.85
C HIS A 180 -23.26 39.33 35.66
N ASN A 181 -23.08 38.09 35.20
CA ASN A 181 -23.81 36.93 35.71
C ASN A 181 -22.91 35.79 36.21
N ALA A 182 -21.61 35.81 35.92
CA ALA A 182 -20.70 34.74 36.34
C ALA A 182 -20.09 34.98 37.74
N PRO A 183 -19.71 33.91 38.47
CA PRO A 183 -18.94 34.01 39.70
C PRO A 183 -17.63 34.79 39.49
N GLU A 184 -17.10 35.40 40.57
CA GLU A 184 -15.89 36.24 40.47
C GLU A 184 -14.68 35.50 39.89
N SER A 185 -14.56 34.19 40.12
CA SER A 185 -13.50 33.34 39.56
C SER A 185 -13.55 33.19 38.03
N ASP A 186 -14.74 33.36 37.44
CA ASP A 186 -15.02 33.02 36.04
C ASP A 186 -15.17 34.29 35.19
N LYS A 187 -15.08 35.48 35.80
CA LYS A 187 -15.17 36.75 35.08
C LYS A 187 -13.99 37.00 34.13
N SER A 188 -12.82 36.43 34.44
CA SER A 188 -11.58 36.57 33.67
C SER A 188 -11.33 35.41 32.69
N LEU A 189 -12.28 34.49 32.52
CA LEU A 189 -12.08 33.25 31.75
C LEU A 189 -11.74 33.48 30.26
N CYS A 190 -12.04 34.68 29.76
CA CYS A 190 -11.80 35.10 28.38
C CYS A 190 -10.70 36.14 28.22
N ASP A 191 -9.97 36.49 29.30
CA ASP A 191 -8.96 37.55 29.26
C ASP A 191 -7.75 37.15 28.40
N ASP A 192 -7.40 35.86 28.36
CA ASP A 192 -6.31 35.31 27.54
C ASP A 192 -6.62 35.30 26.02
N PHE A 193 -7.90 35.51 25.65
CA PHE A 193 -8.38 35.51 24.26
C PHE A 193 -8.82 36.90 23.79
N ALA A 194 -8.76 37.91 24.66
CA ALA A 194 -9.03 39.29 24.30
C ALA A 194 -7.79 39.90 23.61
N GLN A 195 -7.88 40.15 22.30
CA GLN A 195 -6.97 41.07 21.60
C GLN A 195 -7.34 42.53 21.89
#